data_AF-A0A7C5ZFZ4-F1
#
_entry.id   AF-A0A7C5ZFZ4-F1
#
_cell.length_a   1.000
_cell.length_b   1.000
_cell.length_c   1.000
_cell.angle_alpha   90.00
_cell.angle_beta   90.00
_cell.angle_gamma   90.00
#
_symmetry.space_group_name_H-M   'P 1'
#
loop_
_entity.id
_entity.type
_entity.pdbx_description
1 polymer ?
#
loop_
_entity_poly.entity_id
_entity_poly.type
_entity_poly.pdbx_seq_one_letter_code
_entity_poly.pdbx_strand_id
1 'polypeptide(L)'
;MSLYPLKFQPRFVEKIWGGRKFETVLGKTLPGGKLIGESWELYDFPPGVIEGETGWVSAPVANGPLAGRTLHELIVEYGSAIHGDVPLIAPHGQFPILIKFLDAREDLSVQVHPDEKYARAHADAHLKSEAWYVLQCEPGSRILKGLVPGTTREQFRRAIQDGSVESLIRAIPVKEGDCYYLPSGTVHALGGGILVAEVQTPSDTTFRVFDFNRIDPASGQPR
;
A
#
# COMPACT_ATOMS: atom_id res chain seq x y z
N MET A 1 -10.13 -31.63 -5.65
CA MET A 1 -9.04 -31.24 -6.58
C MET A 1 -7.78 -31.02 -5.74
N SER A 2 -6.58 -31.37 -6.21
CA SER A 2 -5.35 -31.06 -5.45
C SER A 2 -4.97 -29.60 -5.64
N LEU A 3 -4.56 -28.93 -4.56
CA LEU A 3 -3.91 -27.63 -4.65
C LEU A 3 -2.52 -27.78 -5.29
N TYR A 4 -2.04 -26.67 -5.85
CA TYR A 4 -0.76 -26.52 -6.55
C TYR A 4 -0.25 -25.09 -6.34
N PRO A 5 1.00 -24.74 -6.68
CA PRO A 5 1.49 -23.37 -6.58
C PRO A 5 0.61 -22.39 -7.36
N LEU A 6 -0.12 -21.55 -6.63
CA LEU A 6 -1.04 -20.56 -7.17
C LEU A 6 -0.26 -19.30 -7.54
N LYS A 7 -0.44 -18.84 -8.77
CA LYS A 7 -0.07 -17.49 -9.23
C LYS A 7 -1.33 -16.68 -9.32
N PHE A 8 -1.25 -15.38 -9.04
CA PHE A 8 -2.40 -14.48 -9.08
C PHE A 8 -2.23 -13.44 -10.18
N GLN A 9 -3.34 -12.97 -10.75
CA GLN A 9 -3.31 -11.87 -11.71
C GLN A 9 -3.22 -10.55 -10.92
N PRO A 10 -2.29 -9.64 -11.28
CA PRO A 10 -2.16 -8.38 -10.58
C PRO A 10 -3.32 -7.44 -10.92
N ARG A 11 -3.73 -6.60 -9.95
CA ARG A 11 -4.58 -5.44 -10.19
C ARG A 11 -3.72 -4.18 -10.23
N PHE A 12 -3.70 -3.50 -11.38
CA PHE A 12 -2.98 -2.24 -11.55
C PHE A 12 -3.84 -1.06 -11.10
N VAL A 13 -3.27 -0.18 -10.29
CA VAL A 13 -3.92 1.02 -9.78
C VAL A 13 -3.18 2.26 -10.26
N GLU A 14 -3.91 3.11 -10.98
CA GLU A 14 -3.40 4.39 -11.46
C GLU A 14 -3.25 5.38 -10.30
N LYS A 15 -2.11 6.08 -10.27
CA LYS A 15 -1.79 7.10 -9.27
C LYS A 15 -1.05 8.25 -9.96
N ILE A 16 -1.30 9.47 -9.51
CA ILE A 16 -0.65 10.68 -10.04
C ILE A 16 0.89 10.62 -9.94
N TRP A 17 1.39 9.98 -8.87
CA TRP A 17 2.81 9.77 -8.59
C TRP A 17 3.38 8.52 -9.26
N GLY A 18 2.56 7.76 -9.99
CA GLY A 18 2.93 6.48 -10.58
C GLY A 18 3.92 6.61 -11.74
N GLY A 19 4.66 5.53 -11.96
CA GLY A 19 5.67 5.41 -13.00
C GLY A 19 5.38 4.32 -14.04
N ARG A 20 6.45 3.83 -14.65
CA ARG A 20 6.48 2.74 -15.65
C ARG A 20 7.58 1.72 -15.38
N LYS A 21 8.25 1.75 -14.22
CA LYS A 21 9.34 0.83 -13.85
C LYS A 21 8.87 -0.62 -13.71
N PHE A 22 7.57 -0.86 -13.48
CA PHE A 22 7.05 -2.24 -13.54
C PHE A 22 7.35 -2.92 -14.90
N GLU A 23 7.40 -2.17 -16.01
CA GLU A 23 7.74 -2.72 -17.32
C GLU A 23 9.23 -3.04 -17.44
N THR A 24 10.07 -2.10 -17.05
CA THR A 24 11.52 -2.18 -17.28
C THR A 24 12.26 -3.02 -16.23
N VAL A 25 11.76 -3.04 -14.98
CA VAL A 25 12.40 -3.75 -13.85
C VAL A 25 11.73 -5.10 -13.60
N LEU A 26 10.40 -5.17 -13.66
CA LEU A 26 9.64 -6.39 -13.34
C LEU A 26 9.12 -7.14 -14.57
N GLY A 27 9.32 -6.60 -15.78
CA GLY A 27 8.85 -7.22 -17.02
C GLY A 27 7.32 -7.33 -17.14
N LYS A 28 6.57 -6.48 -16.43
CA LYS A 28 5.10 -6.48 -16.45
C LYS A 28 4.58 -5.73 -17.67
N THR A 29 3.46 -6.19 -18.24
CA THR A 29 2.74 -5.47 -19.29
C THR A 29 1.74 -4.52 -18.66
N LEU A 30 1.98 -3.21 -18.77
CA LEU A 30 1.07 -2.19 -18.24
C LEU A 30 0.12 -1.63 -19.31
N PRO A 31 -1.09 -1.21 -18.95
CA PRO A 31 -1.97 -0.46 -19.85
C PRO A 31 -1.27 0.79 -20.41
N GLY A 32 -1.38 1.04 -21.72
CA GLY A 32 -0.72 2.19 -22.35
C GLY A 32 -1.25 3.54 -21.85
N GLY A 33 -0.36 4.54 -21.76
CA GLY A 33 -0.72 5.93 -21.45
C GLY A 33 -1.13 6.23 -20.01
N LYS A 34 -1.12 5.22 -19.12
CA LYS A 34 -1.49 5.36 -17.70
C LYS A 34 -0.28 5.36 -16.79
N LEU A 35 -0.36 6.16 -15.73
CA LEU A 35 0.63 6.21 -14.65
C LEU A 35 0.25 5.20 -13.57
N ILE A 36 0.91 4.05 -13.54
CA ILE A 36 0.56 3.00 -12.59
C ILE A 36 1.45 3.16 -11.37
N GLY A 37 0.85 3.47 -10.23
CA GLY A 37 1.58 3.60 -8.97
C GLY A 37 1.61 2.30 -8.18
N GLU A 38 0.54 1.51 -8.23
CA GLU A 38 0.45 0.26 -7.47
C GLU A 38 0.15 -0.93 -8.39
N SER A 39 0.78 -2.06 -8.09
CA SER A 39 0.43 -3.37 -8.64
C SER A 39 0.09 -4.29 -7.47
N TRP A 40 -1.18 -4.60 -7.27
CA TRP A 40 -1.62 -5.48 -6.19
C TRP A 40 -1.46 -6.92 -6.63
N GLU A 41 -0.50 -7.62 -6.02
CA GLU A 41 -0.13 -8.99 -6.39
C GLU A 41 -0.93 -10.05 -5.62
N LEU A 42 -1.34 -9.73 -4.39
CA LEU A 42 -2.17 -10.58 -3.55
C LEU A 42 -3.06 -9.68 -2.71
N TYR A 43 -4.37 -9.82 -2.83
CA TYR A 43 -5.34 -8.99 -2.14
C TYR A 43 -6.63 -9.77 -1.90
N ASP A 44 -7.29 -9.46 -0.79
CA ASP A 44 -8.55 -10.07 -0.39
C ASP A 44 -9.32 -9.09 0.50
N PHE A 45 -10.35 -8.46 -0.05
CA PHE A 45 -11.09 -7.39 0.62
C PHE A 45 -12.60 -7.65 0.58
N PRO A 46 -13.29 -7.52 1.73
CA PRO A 46 -14.73 -7.63 1.77
C PRO A 46 -15.39 -6.41 1.11
N PRO A 47 -16.69 -6.52 0.80
CA PRO A 47 -17.48 -5.41 0.27
C PRO A 47 -17.33 -4.12 1.09
N GLY A 48 -17.25 -2.98 0.41
CA GLY A 48 -17.21 -1.66 1.04
C GLY A 48 -15.84 -1.17 1.51
N VAL A 49 -14.78 -1.99 1.41
CA VAL A 49 -13.41 -1.55 1.73
C VAL A 49 -12.75 -0.81 0.57
N ILE A 50 -12.99 -1.27 -0.66
CA ILE A 50 -12.44 -0.63 -1.86
C ILE A 50 -13.49 0.33 -2.44
N GLU A 51 -13.10 1.59 -2.57
CA GLU A 51 -13.99 2.63 -3.11
C GLU A 51 -14.47 2.28 -4.53
N GLY A 52 -15.78 2.45 -4.77
CA GLY A 52 -16.42 2.14 -6.04
C GLY A 52 -16.74 0.65 -6.28
N GLU A 53 -16.32 -0.24 -5.37
CA GLU A 53 -16.58 -1.68 -5.48
C GLU A 53 -17.67 -2.11 -4.49
N THR A 54 -18.71 -2.77 -5.00
CA THR A 54 -19.85 -3.23 -4.17
C THR A 54 -19.73 -4.69 -3.73
N GLY A 55 -18.86 -5.46 -4.39
CA GLY A 55 -18.64 -6.88 -4.11
C GLY A 55 -17.33 -7.13 -3.38
N TRP A 56 -17.04 -8.42 -3.16
CA TRP A 56 -15.75 -8.85 -2.66
C TRP A 56 -14.66 -8.62 -3.72
N VAL A 57 -13.54 -8.01 -3.32
CA VAL A 57 -12.42 -7.71 -4.22
C VAL A 57 -11.25 -8.61 -3.85
N SER A 58 -11.01 -9.65 -4.64
CA SER A 58 -10.00 -10.67 -4.34
C SER A 58 -9.21 -11.07 -5.57
N ALA A 59 -7.94 -11.43 -5.36
CA ALA A 59 -7.01 -11.75 -6.43
C ALA A 59 -7.43 -13.02 -7.19
N PRO A 60 -7.66 -12.97 -8.52
CA PRO A 60 -7.99 -14.15 -9.30
C PRO A 60 -6.73 -14.98 -9.59
N VAL A 61 -6.87 -16.30 -9.56
CA VAL A 61 -5.80 -17.23 -9.92
C VAL A 61 -5.50 -17.11 -11.41
N ALA A 62 -4.22 -17.01 -11.74
CA ALA A 62 -3.71 -16.80 -13.09
C ALA A 62 -3.38 -18.11 -13.85
N ASN A 63 -3.23 -19.23 -13.14
CA ASN A 63 -2.70 -20.47 -13.72
C ASN A 63 -3.46 -21.73 -13.29
N GLY A 64 -3.37 -22.75 -14.14
CA GLY A 64 -3.83 -24.11 -13.83
C GLY A 64 -5.36 -24.26 -13.76
N PRO A 65 -5.85 -25.40 -13.25
CA PRO A 65 -7.28 -25.72 -13.26
C PRO A 65 -8.19 -24.82 -12.41
N LEU A 66 -7.64 -24.08 -11.44
CA LEU A 66 -8.36 -23.11 -10.62
C LEU A 66 -8.28 -21.68 -11.20
N ALA A 67 -7.69 -21.48 -12.39
CA ALA A 67 -7.60 -20.16 -13.02
C ALA A 67 -8.97 -19.49 -13.15
N GLY A 68 -9.02 -18.18 -12.88
CA GLY A 68 -10.26 -17.39 -12.84
C GLY A 68 -11.00 -17.43 -11.51
N ARG A 69 -10.76 -18.43 -10.66
CA ARG A 69 -11.28 -18.44 -9.28
C ARG A 69 -10.53 -17.44 -8.42
N THR A 70 -11.19 -16.83 -7.44
CA THR A 70 -10.55 -15.84 -6.56
C THR A 70 -9.91 -16.47 -5.33
N LEU A 71 -8.93 -15.79 -4.73
CA LEU A 71 -8.35 -16.19 -3.45
C LEU A 71 -9.43 -16.38 -2.38
N HIS A 72 -10.45 -15.51 -2.33
CA HIS A 72 -11.55 -15.64 -1.38
C HIS A 72 -12.34 -16.94 -1.56
N GLU A 73 -12.71 -17.26 -2.80
CA GLU A 73 -13.43 -18.50 -3.10
C GLU A 73 -12.61 -19.73 -2.68
N LEU A 74 -11.28 -19.67 -2.85
CA LEU A 74 -10.40 -20.74 -2.41
C LEU A 74 -10.31 -20.82 -0.88
N ILE A 75 -10.29 -19.69 -0.18
CA ILE A 75 -10.33 -19.66 1.29
C ILE A 75 -11.63 -20.28 1.81
N VAL A 76 -12.77 -19.93 1.21
CA VAL A 76 -14.07 -20.49 1.59
C VAL A 76 -14.16 -22.00 1.32
N GLU A 77 -13.64 -22.49 0.19
CA GLU A 77 -13.73 -23.91 -0.19
C GLU A 77 -12.67 -24.78 0.48
N TYR A 78 -11.42 -24.32 0.54
CA TYR A 78 -10.27 -25.13 0.95
C TYR A 78 -9.77 -24.79 2.37
N GLY A 79 -10.23 -23.69 2.97
CA GLY A 79 -9.92 -23.32 4.35
C GLY A 79 -8.42 -23.31 4.66
N SER A 80 -8.04 -24.05 5.71
CA SER A 80 -6.65 -24.13 6.19
C SER A 80 -5.68 -24.70 5.16
N ALA A 81 -6.14 -25.35 4.09
CA ALA A 81 -5.25 -25.76 3.00
C ALA A 81 -4.70 -24.56 2.19
N ILE A 82 -5.34 -23.38 2.28
CA ILE A 82 -4.86 -22.11 1.68
C ILE A 82 -4.11 -21.25 2.69
N HIS A 83 -4.67 -21.04 3.88
CA HIS A 83 -4.13 -20.08 4.85
C HIS A 83 -3.36 -20.71 6.02
N GLY A 84 -3.26 -22.05 6.07
CA GLY A 84 -2.60 -22.78 7.15
C GLY A 84 -3.25 -22.51 8.50
N ASP A 85 -2.41 -22.36 9.53
CA ASP A 85 -2.84 -22.02 10.90
C ASP A 85 -2.98 -20.51 11.13
N VAL A 86 -2.76 -19.69 10.10
CA VAL A 86 -2.88 -18.24 10.23
C VAL A 86 -4.37 -17.87 10.27
N PRO A 87 -4.83 -17.15 11.30
CA PRO A 87 -6.22 -16.74 11.38
C PRO A 87 -6.58 -15.73 10.29
N LEU A 88 -7.76 -15.90 9.70
CA LEU A 88 -8.36 -14.90 8.82
C LEU A 88 -8.82 -13.69 9.64
N ILE A 89 -8.88 -12.51 9.01
CA ILE A 89 -9.26 -11.28 9.70
C ILE A 89 -10.77 -11.23 9.90
N ALA A 90 -11.18 -11.13 11.17
CA ALA A 90 -12.57 -10.97 11.56
C ALA A 90 -13.09 -9.54 11.28
N PRO A 91 -14.41 -9.36 11.10
CA PRO A 91 -15.45 -10.39 11.13
C PRO A 91 -15.66 -11.09 9.78
N HIS A 92 -15.05 -10.60 8.71
CA HIS A 92 -15.40 -10.99 7.34
C HIS A 92 -14.67 -12.23 6.82
N GLY A 93 -13.55 -12.64 7.44
CA GLY A 93 -12.80 -13.81 7.01
C GLY A 93 -11.88 -13.54 5.80
N GLN A 94 -11.34 -12.34 5.69
CA GLN A 94 -10.40 -11.97 4.63
C GLN A 94 -8.97 -12.48 4.90
N PHE A 95 -8.21 -12.75 3.84
CA PHE A 95 -6.80 -13.17 3.91
C PHE A 95 -5.96 -12.11 4.64
N PRO A 96 -5.02 -12.50 5.52
CA PRO A 96 -4.45 -11.58 6.52
C PRO A 96 -3.34 -10.65 6.00
N ILE A 97 -2.96 -10.75 4.72
CA ILE A 97 -1.92 -9.90 4.12
C ILE A 97 -2.32 -9.41 2.73
N LEU A 98 -1.85 -8.21 2.41
CA LEU A 98 -1.88 -7.59 1.10
C LEU A 98 -0.44 -7.40 0.62
N ILE A 99 -0.16 -7.80 -0.62
CA ILE A 99 1.14 -7.67 -1.25
C ILE A 99 1.01 -6.77 -2.48
N LYS A 100 1.86 -5.74 -2.54
CA LYS A 100 1.91 -4.81 -3.67
C LYS A 100 3.34 -4.61 -4.16
N PHE A 101 3.47 -4.18 -5.41
CA PHE A 101 4.60 -3.36 -5.81
C PHE A 101 4.16 -1.90 -5.91
N LEU A 102 5.02 -0.98 -5.49
CA LEU A 102 4.81 0.46 -5.66
C LEU A 102 5.92 1.05 -6.51
N ASP A 103 5.55 1.77 -7.57
CA ASP A 103 6.47 2.52 -8.43
C ASP A 103 6.26 4.01 -8.21
N ALA A 104 7.07 4.57 -7.31
CA ALA A 104 7.05 5.99 -6.99
C ALA A 104 7.93 6.76 -7.98
N ARG A 105 7.32 7.34 -9.03
CA ARG A 105 8.01 8.32 -9.89
C ARG A 105 8.23 9.62 -9.13
N GLU A 106 7.25 10.01 -8.33
CA GLU A 106 7.27 11.20 -7.48
C GLU A 106 7.05 10.80 -6.01
N ASP A 107 7.36 11.71 -5.09
CA ASP A 107 7.09 11.53 -3.66
C ASP A 107 5.61 11.17 -3.45
N LEU A 108 5.30 10.13 -2.69
CA LEU A 108 3.93 9.83 -2.22
C LEU A 108 3.58 10.80 -1.09
N SER A 109 2.29 11.03 -0.84
CA SER A 109 1.85 11.85 0.30
C SER A 109 2.50 11.43 1.61
N VAL A 110 2.85 12.39 2.45
CA VAL A 110 3.14 12.12 3.85
C VAL A 110 1.87 11.64 4.54
N GLN A 111 1.98 10.50 5.19
CA GLN A 111 0.84 9.79 5.75
C GLN A 111 1.16 9.14 7.10
N VAL A 112 0.09 8.79 7.80
CA VAL A 112 0.12 7.95 9.00
C VAL A 112 -1.04 6.97 8.96
N HIS A 113 -0.80 5.77 9.46
CA HIS A 113 -1.78 4.70 9.51
C HIS A 113 -2.36 4.54 10.92
N PRO A 114 -3.67 4.25 11.05
CA PRO A 114 -4.29 4.04 12.35
C PRO A 114 -3.66 2.83 13.06
N ASP A 115 -3.48 2.98 14.37
CA ASP A 115 -3.15 1.86 15.24
C ASP A 115 -4.42 1.09 15.66
N GLU A 116 -4.22 0.00 16.39
CA GLU A 116 -5.29 -0.88 16.82
C GLU A 116 -6.27 -0.17 17.79
N LYS A 117 -5.77 0.78 18.59
CA LYS A 117 -6.61 1.56 19.50
C LYS A 117 -7.53 2.50 18.72
N TYR A 118 -7.00 3.17 17.69
CA TYR A 118 -7.76 4.07 16.83
C TYR A 118 -8.80 3.29 16.01
N ALA A 119 -8.41 2.18 15.38
CA ALA A 119 -9.29 1.33 14.59
C ALA A 119 -10.45 0.74 15.42
N ARG A 120 -10.22 0.36 16.68
CA ARG A 120 -11.31 -0.09 17.58
C ARG A 120 -12.32 1.01 17.92
N ALA A 121 -11.88 2.26 17.94
CA ALA A 121 -12.73 3.39 18.30
C ALA A 121 -13.47 4.01 17.09
N HIS A 122 -13.06 3.68 15.86
CA HIS A 122 -13.58 4.28 14.63
C HIS A 122 -13.88 3.16 13.62
N ALA A 123 -15.17 2.87 13.40
CA ALA A 123 -15.62 1.72 12.62
C ALA A 123 -15.19 1.76 11.14
N ASP A 124 -14.84 2.94 10.64
CA ASP A 124 -14.36 3.22 9.28
C ASP A 124 -12.82 3.15 9.14
N ALA A 125 -12.09 2.92 10.24
CA ALA A 125 -10.64 2.84 10.23
C ALA A 125 -10.15 1.41 10.51
N HIS A 126 -9.24 0.93 9.68
CA HIS A 126 -8.65 -0.40 9.83
C HIS A 126 -7.17 -0.29 10.15
N LEU A 127 -6.72 -1.02 11.19
CA LEU A 127 -5.31 -1.13 11.57
C LEU A 127 -4.46 -1.35 10.31
N LYS A 128 -3.43 -0.51 10.16
CA LYS A 128 -2.48 -0.67 9.06
C LYS A 128 -1.03 -0.60 9.50
N SER A 129 -0.33 -1.72 9.32
CA SER A 129 1.13 -1.81 9.43
C SER A 129 1.68 -2.38 8.13
N GLU A 130 2.86 -1.92 7.74
CA GLU A 130 3.47 -2.27 6.47
C GLU A 130 4.97 -2.47 6.58
N ALA A 131 5.54 -3.13 5.58
CA ALA A 131 6.97 -3.28 5.39
C ALA A 131 7.31 -3.07 3.92
N TRP A 132 8.38 -2.32 3.67
CA TRP A 132 8.91 -2.09 2.33
C TRP A 132 10.23 -2.81 2.15
N TYR A 133 10.38 -3.46 1.00
CA TYR A 133 11.64 -3.96 0.48
C TYR A 133 12.00 -3.18 -0.80
N VAL A 134 13.15 -2.53 -0.81
CA VAL A 134 13.59 -1.71 -1.95
C VAL A 134 14.10 -2.60 -3.06
N LEU A 135 13.35 -2.69 -4.16
CA LEU A 135 13.71 -3.48 -5.34
C LEU A 135 14.65 -2.71 -6.27
N GLN A 136 14.40 -1.41 -6.44
CA GLN A 136 15.18 -0.51 -7.28
C GLN A 136 15.06 0.91 -6.72
N CYS A 137 16.13 1.70 -6.78
CA CYS A 137 16.07 3.13 -6.47
C CYS A 137 17.02 3.97 -7.32
N GLU A 138 16.63 5.19 -7.64
CA GLU A 138 17.50 6.16 -8.32
C GLU A 138 18.55 6.75 -7.37
N PRO A 139 19.69 7.23 -7.89
CA PRO A 139 20.68 7.94 -7.08
C PRO A 139 20.05 9.14 -6.36
N GLY A 140 20.23 9.19 -5.03
CA GLY A 140 19.68 10.27 -4.19
C GLY A 140 18.24 10.06 -3.72
N SER A 141 17.59 8.95 -4.08
CA SER A 141 16.28 8.59 -3.54
C SER A 141 16.31 8.44 -2.01
N ARG A 142 15.17 8.76 -1.38
CA ARG A 142 15.00 8.79 0.08
C ARG A 142 13.59 8.33 0.47
N ILE A 143 13.43 7.83 1.68
CA ILE A 143 12.12 7.75 2.33
C ILE A 143 12.04 8.78 3.46
N LEU A 144 10.83 9.19 3.80
CA LEU A 144 10.55 9.93 5.01
C LEU A 144 10.01 8.94 6.05
N LYS A 145 10.64 8.83 7.24
CA LYS A 145 10.24 7.84 8.25
C LYS A 145 10.48 8.28 9.69
N GLY A 146 9.37 8.54 10.36
CA GLY A 146 9.30 8.94 11.76
C GLY A 146 9.67 10.41 11.95
N LEU A 147 9.07 11.02 12.96
CA LEU A 147 9.32 12.42 13.30
C LEU A 147 10.77 12.64 13.75
N VAL A 148 11.27 13.84 13.55
CA VAL A 148 12.53 14.30 14.15
C VAL A 148 12.39 14.26 15.68
N PRO A 149 13.40 13.76 16.42
CA PRO A 149 13.33 13.74 17.88
C PRO A 149 13.07 15.14 18.47
N GLY A 150 12.12 15.22 19.40
CA GLY A 150 11.70 16.49 20.01
C GLY A 150 10.59 17.23 19.27
N THR A 151 10.13 16.75 18.11
CA THR A 151 8.92 17.28 17.46
C THR A 151 7.71 17.15 18.39
N THR A 152 7.07 18.28 18.69
CA THR A 152 5.85 18.32 19.51
C THR A 152 4.59 18.26 18.65
N ARG A 153 3.45 17.94 19.28
CA ARG A 153 2.14 17.94 18.62
C ARG A 153 1.79 19.32 18.06
N GLU A 154 2.10 20.39 18.79
CA GLU A 154 1.81 21.77 18.39
C GLU A 154 2.66 22.19 17.20
N GLN A 155 3.93 21.79 17.15
CA GLN A 155 4.81 22.02 16.00
C GLN A 155 4.28 21.28 14.78
N PHE A 156 3.94 20.00 14.92
CA PHE A 156 3.41 19.20 13.82
C PHE A 156 2.08 19.74 13.29
N ARG A 157 1.18 20.16 14.19
CA ARG A 157 -0.10 20.79 13.80
C ARG A 157 0.09 22.10 13.04
N ARG A 158 1.04 22.94 13.44
CA ARG A 158 1.37 24.18 12.72
C ARG A 158 1.95 23.87 11.34
N ALA A 159 2.87 22.90 11.27
CA ALA A 159 3.51 22.49 10.02
C ALA A 159 2.50 21.94 8.99
N ILE A 160 1.45 21.26 9.44
CA ILE A 160 0.35 20.84 8.56
C ILE A 160 -0.37 22.05 7.97
N GLN A 161 -0.59 23.10 8.77
CA GLN A 161 -1.34 24.29 8.34
C GLN A 161 -0.56 25.18 7.36
N ASP A 162 0.76 25.24 7.49
CA ASP A 162 1.63 26.08 6.66
C ASP A 162 2.38 25.30 5.55
N GLY A 163 2.18 23.97 5.47
CA GLY A 163 2.76 23.13 4.43
C GLY A 163 4.25 22.79 4.63
N SER A 164 4.78 22.91 5.86
CA SER A 164 6.19 22.66 6.18
C SER A 164 6.47 21.28 6.83
N VAL A 165 5.50 20.36 6.80
CA VAL A 165 5.55 19.05 7.48
C VAL A 165 6.80 18.23 7.19
N GLU A 166 7.30 18.25 5.95
CA GLU A 166 8.48 17.49 5.54
C GLU A 166 9.70 17.76 6.44
N SER A 167 9.89 19.02 6.88
CA SER A 167 11.01 19.42 7.73
C SER A 167 11.02 18.77 9.13
N LEU A 168 9.87 18.23 9.55
CA LEU A 168 9.70 17.57 10.84
C LEU A 168 9.81 16.05 10.77
N ILE A 169 10.15 15.50 9.60
CA ILE A 169 10.24 14.06 9.37
C ILE A 169 11.67 13.72 8.97
N ARG A 170 12.20 12.61 9.49
CA ARG A 170 13.54 12.16 9.14
C ARG A 170 13.56 11.64 7.71
N ALA A 171 14.40 12.25 6.88
CA ALA A 171 14.76 11.72 5.57
C ALA A 171 15.85 10.66 5.73
N ILE A 172 15.64 9.50 5.12
CA ILE A 172 16.53 8.35 5.15
C ILE A 172 16.90 8.00 3.70
N PRO A 173 18.18 8.13 3.30
CA PRO A 173 18.64 7.63 2.02
C PRO A 173 18.39 6.13 1.89
N VAL A 174 18.03 5.67 0.70
CA VAL A 174 17.77 4.25 0.45
C VAL A 174 18.76 3.67 -0.55
N LYS A 175 18.96 2.36 -0.49
CA LYS A 175 19.60 1.56 -1.54
C LYS A 175 18.79 0.29 -1.80
N GLU A 176 19.05 -0.33 -2.95
CA GLU A 176 18.47 -1.63 -3.29
C GLU A 176 18.80 -2.69 -2.24
N GLY A 177 17.80 -3.51 -1.91
CA GLY A 177 17.87 -4.52 -0.87
C GLY A 177 17.60 -4.04 0.55
N ASP A 178 17.43 -2.74 0.79
CA ASP A 178 17.03 -2.25 2.11
C ASP A 178 15.60 -2.69 2.48
N CYS A 179 15.39 -2.97 3.77
CA CYS A 179 14.09 -3.29 4.35
C CYS A 179 13.68 -2.24 5.39
N TYR A 180 12.44 -1.76 5.32
CA TYR A 180 11.90 -0.82 6.29
C TYR A 180 10.57 -1.31 6.84
N TYR A 181 10.52 -1.59 8.14
CA TYR A 181 9.27 -1.83 8.85
C TYR A 181 8.62 -0.52 9.30
N LEU A 182 7.33 -0.38 9.02
CA LEU A 182 6.49 0.78 9.26
C LEU A 182 5.29 0.35 10.13
N PRO A 183 5.48 0.26 11.46
CA PRO A 183 4.38 -0.04 12.35
C PRO A 183 3.34 1.09 12.31
N SER A 184 2.06 0.74 12.50
CA SER A 184 0.96 1.69 12.61
C SER A 184 1.29 2.86 13.55
N GLY A 185 0.88 4.07 13.20
CA GLY A 185 1.21 5.30 13.91
C GLY A 185 2.55 5.95 13.51
N THR A 186 3.37 5.28 12.69
CA THR A 186 4.58 5.91 12.12
C THR A 186 4.20 6.91 11.04
N VAL A 187 4.64 8.17 11.15
CA VAL A 187 4.55 9.14 10.05
C VAL A 187 5.59 8.79 9.00
N HIS A 188 5.20 8.65 7.73
CA HIS A 188 6.10 8.25 6.66
C HIS A 188 5.65 8.73 5.27
N ALA A 189 6.57 8.65 4.30
CA ALA A 189 6.31 8.80 2.87
C ALA A 189 7.35 8.00 2.08
N LEU A 190 6.93 7.38 0.97
CA LEU A 190 7.83 6.81 -0.02
C LEU A 190 8.26 7.93 -0.97
N GLY A 191 9.57 8.19 -1.07
CA GLY A 191 10.07 9.21 -1.99
C GLY A 191 10.10 8.73 -3.44
N GLY A 192 10.19 9.70 -4.35
CA GLY A 192 10.31 9.49 -5.78
C GLY A 192 11.59 8.76 -6.19
N GLY A 193 11.52 8.11 -7.34
CA GLY A 193 12.58 7.29 -7.91
C GLY A 193 12.69 5.89 -7.28
N ILE A 194 11.76 5.47 -6.42
CA ILE A 194 11.84 4.19 -5.68
C ILE A 194 10.78 3.19 -6.18
N LEU A 195 11.23 1.97 -6.43
CA LEU A 195 10.39 0.79 -6.62
C LEU A 195 10.51 -0.11 -5.39
N VAL A 196 9.39 -0.40 -4.73
CA VAL A 196 9.37 -1.31 -3.56
C VAL A 196 8.41 -2.48 -3.75
N ALA A 197 8.71 -3.60 -3.10
CA ALA A 197 7.69 -4.55 -2.69
C ALA A 197 7.15 -4.13 -1.32
N GLU A 198 5.84 -4.00 -1.21
CA GLU A 198 5.14 -3.68 0.02
C GLU A 198 4.35 -4.90 0.50
N VAL A 199 4.56 -5.29 1.75
CA VAL A 199 3.74 -6.28 2.45
C VAL A 199 3.06 -5.57 3.60
N GLN A 200 1.74 -5.61 3.63
CA GLN A 200 0.96 -4.90 4.64
C GLN A 200 -0.23 -5.72 5.14
N THR A 201 -0.76 -5.34 6.29
CA THR A 201 -2.13 -5.70 6.69
C THR A 201 -3.10 -5.26 5.59
N PRO A 202 -4.15 -6.03 5.29
CA PRO A 202 -5.14 -5.71 4.25
C PRO A 202 -6.07 -4.59 4.72
N SER A 203 -5.60 -3.36 4.53
CA SER A 203 -6.28 -2.12 4.87
C SER A 203 -5.94 -1.07 3.82
N ASP A 204 -6.93 -0.27 3.45
CA ASP A 204 -6.74 0.92 2.60
C ASP A 204 -6.85 2.23 3.40
N THR A 205 -6.98 2.15 4.74
CA THR A 205 -7.11 3.34 5.59
C THR A 205 -5.80 4.12 5.67
N THR A 206 -5.81 5.34 5.16
CA THR A 206 -4.65 6.23 5.13
C THR A 206 -5.04 7.65 5.53
N PHE A 207 -4.40 8.20 6.57
CA PHE A 207 -4.51 9.60 6.91
C PHE A 207 -3.38 10.39 6.28
N ARG A 208 -3.68 11.17 5.25
CA ARG A 208 -2.72 12.06 4.60
C ARG A 208 -2.60 13.33 5.43
N VAL A 209 -1.37 13.76 5.70
CA VAL A 209 -1.08 14.97 6.47
C VAL A 209 -0.45 16.07 5.62
N PHE A 210 0.17 15.70 4.49
CA PHE A 210 0.78 16.63 3.55
C PHE A 210 1.01 15.95 2.20
N ASP A 211 0.64 16.59 1.09
CA ASP A 211 0.81 16.04 -0.27
C ASP A 211 1.74 16.90 -1.16
N PHE A 212 2.77 17.50 -0.56
CA PHE A 212 3.78 18.32 -1.27
C PHE A 212 3.19 19.52 -2.03
N ASN A 213 2.09 20.06 -1.53
CA ASN A 213 1.32 21.13 -2.17
C ASN A 213 0.90 20.79 -3.62
N ARG A 214 0.78 19.50 -3.94
CA ARG A 214 0.32 19.06 -5.25
C ARG A 214 -1.14 19.42 -5.46
N ILE A 215 -1.42 19.87 -6.67
CA ILE A 215 -2.77 20.15 -7.15
C ILE A 215 -3.30 18.89 -7.82
N ASP A 216 -4.52 18.49 -7.45
CA ASP A 216 -5.26 17.46 -8.16
C ASP A 216 -5.66 17.97 -9.55
N PRO A 217 -5.21 17.32 -10.64
CA PRO A 217 -5.57 17.73 -11.99
C PRO A 217 -7.07 17.68 -12.28
N ALA A 218 -7.83 16.82 -11.59
CA ALA A 218 -9.26 16.66 -11.83
C ALA A 218 -10.08 17.77 -11.16
N SER A 219 -9.72 18.15 -9.93
CA SER A 219 -10.48 19.15 -9.15
C SER A 219 -9.86 20.56 -9.18
N GLY A 220 -8.59 20.68 -9.56
CA GLY A 220 -7.84 21.94 -9.50
C GLY A 220 -7.54 22.42 -8.08
N GLN A 221 -7.79 21.59 -7.06
CA GLN A 221 -7.58 21.92 -5.65
C GLN A 221 -6.35 21.20 -5.08
N PRO A 222 -5.74 21.72 -4.00
CA PRO A 222 -4.76 20.97 -3.23
C PRO A 222 -5.34 19.65 -2.70
N ARG A 223 -4.52 18.60 -2.68
CA ARG A 223 -4.87 17.27 -2.17
C ARG A 223 -4.63 17.06 -0.68
#